data_AF-A0A2A9GZQ7-F1
#
_entry.id   AF-A0A2A9GZQ7-F1
#
_cell.length_a   1.000
_cell.length_b   1.000
_cell.length_c   1.000
_cell.angle_alpha   90.00
_cell.angle_beta   90.00
_cell.angle_gamma   90.00
#
_symmetry.space_group_name_H-M   'P 1'
#
loop_
_entity.id
_entity.type
_entity.pdbx_description
1 polymer ?
#
loop_
_entity_poly.entity_id
_entity_poly.type
_entity_poly.pdbx_seq_one_letter_code
_entity_poly.pdbx_strand_id
1 'polypeptide(L)'
;MRFSDFWRSAYHDNRRGFRFVVGMCLFWIGPVFFIWAGVAMDRPSMLGWGLLAGAGWLLAWAVMLIRHFRSAPGEVADLTPTVPMIAPGLMMVVGTFGAFANFS
;
A
#
# COMPACT_ATOMS: atom_id res chain seq x y z
N MET A 1 8.48 18.15 7.49
CA MET A 1 7.08 18.46 7.12
C MET A 1 6.15 17.79 8.13
N ARG A 2 5.08 18.45 8.56
CA ARG A 2 4.06 17.82 9.43
C ARG A 2 3.11 16.97 8.59
N PHE A 3 2.44 15.98 9.18
CA PHE A 3 1.47 15.12 8.49
C PHE A 3 0.34 15.93 7.83
N SER A 4 -0.08 17.04 8.44
CA SER A 4 -1.03 18.01 7.87
C SER A 4 -0.54 18.62 6.55
N ASP A 5 0.77 18.84 6.41
CA ASP A 5 1.37 19.49 5.26
C ASP A 5 1.45 18.51 4.07
N PHE A 6 1.61 17.21 4.34
CA PHE A 6 1.53 16.14 3.34
C PHE A 6 0.16 16.13 2.68
N TRP A 7 -0.91 16.07 3.47
CA TRP A 7 -2.28 16.04 2.94
C TRP A 7 -2.60 17.31 2.16
N ARG A 8 -2.15 18.47 2.66
CA ARG A 8 -2.30 19.75 1.97
C ARG A 8 -1.55 19.79 0.64
N SER A 9 -0.33 19.27 0.59
CA SER A 9 0.49 19.16 -0.63
C SER A 9 -0.13 18.18 -1.64
N ALA A 10 -0.53 16.99 -1.19
CA ALA A 10 -1.15 15.97 -2.04
C ALA A 10 -2.49 16.41 -2.62
N TYR A 11 -3.27 17.22 -1.89
CA TYR A 11 -4.51 17.82 -2.39
C TYR A 11 -4.27 19.01 -3.35
N HIS A 12 -3.20 19.79 -3.15
CA HIS A 12 -2.88 20.91 -4.03
C HIS A 12 -2.19 20.48 -5.35
N ASP A 13 -1.50 19.33 -5.36
CA ASP A 13 -0.92 18.75 -6.57
C ASP A 13 -2.00 18.01 -7.39
N ASN A 14 -2.79 18.82 -8.12
CA ASN A 14 -4.09 18.55 -8.74
C ASN A 14 -4.19 17.29 -9.64
N ARG A 15 -3.08 16.66 -10.05
CA ARG A 15 -3.12 15.44 -10.88
C ARG A 15 -2.25 14.30 -10.38
N ARG A 16 -1.14 14.56 -9.70
CA ARG A 16 -0.20 13.49 -9.29
C ARG A 16 -0.44 13.06 -7.84
N GLY A 17 -0.59 14.01 -6.92
CA GLY A 17 -0.89 13.73 -5.51
C GLY A 17 -2.26 13.10 -5.29
N PHE A 18 -3.31 13.63 -5.93
CA PHE A 18 -4.66 13.05 -5.82
C PHE A 18 -4.75 11.64 -6.42
N ARG A 19 -4.14 11.39 -7.59
CA ARG A 19 -4.10 10.03 -8.19
C ARG A 19 -3.32 9.05 -7.33
N PHE A 20 -2.29 9.52 -6.64
CA PHE A 20 -1.52 8.73 -5.69
C PHE A 20 -2.36 8.35 -4.46
N VAL A 21 -3.07 9.30 -3.85
CA VAL A 21 -3.98 9.04 -2.73
C VAL A 21 -5.14 8.13 -3.12
N VAL A 22 -5.79 8.38 -4.27
CA VAL A 22 -6.90 7.55 -4.77
C VAL A 22 -6.40 6.15 -5.11
N GLY A 23 -5.25 6.03 -5.78
CA GLY A 23 -4.61 4.75 -6.04
C GLY A 23 -4.29 3.99 -4.76
N MET A 24 -3.85 4.71 -3.71
CA MET A 24 -3.62 4.14 -2.39
C MET A 24 -4.90 3.63 -1.72
N CYS A 25 -6.00 4.39 -1.74
CA CYS A 25 -7.27 3.96 -1.16
C CYS A 25 -7.87 2.75 -1.90
N LEU A 26 -7.83 2.75 -3.24
CA LEU A 26 -8.35 1.64 -4.04
C LEU A 26 -7.54 0.36 -3.84
N PHE A 27 -6.23 0.47 -3.58
CA PHE A 27 -5.37 -0.70 -3.35
C PHE A 27 -5.65 -1.42 -2.03
N TRP A 28 -6.26 -0.77 -1.04
CA TRP A 28 -6.66 -1.40 0.23
C TRP A 28 -7.85 -2.36 0.07
N ILE A 29 -8.60 -2.27 -1.03
CA ILE A 29 -9.78 -3.10 -1.27
C ILE A 29 -9.40 -4.59 -1.25
N GLY A 30 -8.29 -4.97 -1.90
CA GLY A 30 -7.86 -6.36 -1.99
C GLY A 30 -7.53 -6.99 -0.63
N PRO A 31 -6.55 -6.47 0.12
CA PRO A 31 -6.19 -7.01 1.44
C PRO A 31 -7.36 -7.03 2.42
N VAL A 32 -8.17 -5.97 2.45
CA VAL A 32 -9.35 -5.91 3.33
C VAL A 32 -10.36 -6.97 2.94
N PHE A 33 -10.60 -7.17 1.64
CA PHE A 33 -11.47 -8.23 1.15
C PHE A 33 -10.96 -9.63 1.56
N PHE A 34 -9.67 -9.94 1.38
CA PHE A 34 -9.12 -11.24 1.75
C PHE A 34 -9.13 -11.49 3.25
N ILE A 35 -8.82 -10.47 4.06
CA ILE A 35 -8.90 -10.57 5.52
C ILE A 35 -10.36 -10.83 5.93
N TRP A 36 -11.30 -10.05 5.40
CA TRP A 36 -12.72 -10.20 5.71
C TRP A 36 -13.26 -11.57 5.30
N ALA A 37 -12.96 -12.03 4.08
CA ALA A 37 -13.40 -13.32 3.59
C ALA A 37 -12.73 -14.48 4.35
N GLY A 38 -11.48 -14.34 4.78
CA GLY A 38 -10.82 -15.30 5.67
C GLY A 38 -11.54 -15.44 7.02
N VAL A 39 -12.04 -14.34 7.59
CA VAL A 39 -12.87 -14.37 8.82
C VAL A 39 -14.25 -14.97 8.55
N ALA A 40 -14.93 -14.52 7.50
CA ALA A 40 -16.30 -14.93 7.20
C ALA A 40 -16.41 -16.41 6.79
N MET A 41 -15.37 -16.97 6.19
CA MET A 41 -15.31 -18.36 5.73
C MET A 41 -14.58 -19.29 6.72
N ASP A 42 -14.17 -18.78 7.88
CA ASP A 42 -13.38 -19.49 8.91
C ASP A 42 -12.11 -20.16 8.35
N ARG A 43 -11.38 -19.41 7.51
CA ARG A 43 -10.16 -19.86 6.82
C ARG A 43 -8.92 -19.11 7.34
N PRO A 44 -8.26 -19.62 8.39
CA PRO A 44 -7.13 -18.93 9.01
C PRO A 44 -5.91 -18.82 8.08
N SER A 45 -5.73 -19.74 7.14
CA SER A 45 -4.66 -19.64 6.13
C SER A 45 -4.86 -18.42 5.22
N MET A 46 -6.09 -18.22 4.73
CA MET A 46 -6.47 -17.09 3.91
C MET A 46 -6.33 -15.76 4.67
N LEU A 47 -6.72 -15.73 5.95
CA LEU A 47 -6.49 -14.59 6.84
C LEU A 47 -4.99 -14.26 6.93
N GLY A 48 -4.14 -15.27 7.19
CA GLY A 48 -2.69 -15.09 7.30
C GLY A 48 -2.08 -14.50 6.03
N TRP A 49 -2.49 -14.99 4.86
CA TRP A 49 -2.05 -14.45 3.57
C TRP A 49 -2.57 -13.03 3.31
N GLY A 50 -3.81 -12.74 3.68
CA GLY A 50 -4.39 -11.39 3.63
C GLY A 50 -3.65 -10.39 4.52
N LEU A 51 -3.23 -10.82 5.71
CA LEU A 51 -2.40 -10.02 6.62
C LEU A 51 -0.99 -9.79 6.07
N LEU A 52 -0.36 -10.81 5.47
CA LEU A 52 0.95 -10.67 4.82
C LEU A 52 0.90 -9.66 3.68
N ALA A 53 -0.12 -9.77 2.83
CA ALA A 53 -0.42 -8.78 1.80
C ALA A 53 -0.53 -7.39 2.44
N GLY A 54 -1.42 -7.21 3.42
CA GLY A 54 -1.62 -5.93 4.12
C GLY A 54 -0.34 -5.33 4.71
N ALA A 55 0.54 -6.15 5.28
CA ALA A 55 1.84 -5.72 5.79
C ALA A 55 2.77 -5.22 4.68
N GLY A 56 2.80 -5.90 3.53
CA GLY A 56 3.49 -5.42 2.32
C GLY A 56 2.97 -4.05 1.87
N TRP A 57 1.66 -3.84 1.92
CA TRP A 57 1.04 -2.53 1.66
C TRP A 57 1.47 -1.44 2.63
N LEU A 58 1.48 -1.71 3.93
CA LEU A 58 1.95 -0.74 4.93
C LEU A 58 3.43 -0.39 4.74
N LEU A 59 4.27 -1.37 4.41
CA LEU A 59 5.69 -1.14 4.16
C LEU A 59 5.92 -0.30 2.90
N ALA A 60 5.20 -0.57 1.81
CA ALA A 60 5.24 0.27 0.62
C ALA A 60 4.84 1.71 0.95
N TRP A 61 3.80 1.88 1.79
CA TRP A 61 3.35 3.17 2.28
C TRP A 61 4.45 3.92 3.04
N ALA A 62 5.10 3.23 3.98
CA ALA A 62 6.20 3.80 4.76
C ALA A 62 7.36 4.24 3.85
N VAL A 63 7.76 3.41 2.88
CA VAL A 63 8.84 3.73 1.94
C VAL A 63 8.49 4.97 1.11
N MET A 64 7.27 5.04 0.59
CA MET A 64 6.81 6.17 -0.23
C MET A 64 6.72 7.47 0.57
N LEU A 65 6.18 7.41 1.79
CA LEU A 65 6.10 8.57 2.68
C LEU A 65 7.48 9.06 3.10
N ILE A 66 8.38 8.15 3.49
CA ILE A 66 9.76 8.51 3.86
C ILE A 66 10.47 9.22 2.70
N ARG A 67 10.28 8.74 1.47
CA ARG A 67 10.83 9.41 0.28
C ARG A 67 10.25 10.79 0.09
N HIS A 68 8.93 10.89 0.15
CA HIS A 68 8.25 12.17 0.00
C HIS A 68 8.69 13.18 1.07
N PHE A 69 8.86 12.76 2.32
CA PHE A 69 9.35 13.62 3.40
C PHE A 69 10.82 14.05 3.24
N ARG A 70 11.60 13.35 2.42
CA ARG A 70 12.99 13.70 2.10
C ARG A 70 13.10 14.61 0.87
N SER A 71 12.04 14.74 0.06
CA SER A 71 12.03 15.62 -1.11
C SER A 71 11.79 17.08 -0.72
N ALA A 72 12.47 18.01 -1.38
CA ALA A 72 12.24 19.43 -1.14
C ALA A 72 10.84 19.85 -1.63
N PRO A 73 10.19 20.84 -0.99
CA PRO A 73 8.88 21.32 -1.43
C PRO A 73 8.95 21.83 -2.88
N GLY A 74 8.16 21.24 -3.77
CA GLY A 74 8.11 21.61 -5.20
C GLY A 74 9.02 20.80 -6.12
N GLU A 75 9.90 19.95 -5.58
CA GLU A 75 10.63 18.98 -6.39
C GLU A 75 9.77 17.76 -6.73
N VAL A 76 9.92 17.24 -7.94
CA VAL A 76 9.28 15.99 -8.35
C VAL A 76 9.93 14.85 -7.58
N ALA A 77 9.26 14.35 -6.55
CA ALA A 77 9.71 13.17 -5.83
C ALA A 77 9.74 11.96 -6.79
N ASP A 78 10.93 11.44 -7.07
CA ASP A 78 11.07 10.24 -7.88
C ASP A 78 10.57 9.02 -7.08
N LEU A 79 9.37 8.57 -7.43
CA LEU A 79 8.68 7.43 -6.85
C LEU A 79 8.98 6.13 -7.63
N THR A 80 9.99 6.10 -8.51
CA THR A 80 10.39 4.87 -9.19
C THR A 80 10.64 3.76 -8.17
N PRO A 81 10.31 2.50 -8.53
CA PRO A 81 10.50 1.35 -7.65
C PRO A 81 11.98 1.22 -7.22
N THR A 82 12.22 1.63 -5.98
CA THR A 82 13.44 1.40 -5.21
C THR A 82 13.77 -0.10 -5.04
N VAL A 83 15.02 -0.52 -4.80
CA VAL A 83 15.37 -1.70 -4.00
C VAL A 83 14.51 -1.81 -2.73
N PRO A 84 14.22 -0.71 -1.99
CA PRO A 84 13.30 -0.79 -0.84
C PRO A 84 11.83 -1.08 -1.17
N MET A 85 11.40 -1.04 -2.44
CA MET A 85 10.05 -1.44 -2.88
C MET A 85 9.96 -2.94 -3.24
N ILE A 86 11.09 -3.64 -3.39
CA ILE A 86 11.11 -5.06 -3.76
C ILE A 86 10.48 -5.91 -2.65
N ALA A 87 10.89 -5.70 -1.39
CA ALA A 87 10.34 -6.46 -0.27
C ALA A 87 8.83 -6.21 -0.07
N PRO A 88 8.34 -4.95 -0.03
CA PRO A 88 6.91 -4.67 -0.03
C PRO A 88 6.17 -5.33 -1.20
N GLY A 89 6.69 -5.20 -2.42
CA GLY A 89 6.09 -5.78 -3.62
C GLY A 89 6.01 -7.31 -3.57
N LEU A 90 7.06 -7.98 -3.09
CA LEU A 90 7.05 -9.43 -2.90
C LEU A 90 6.00 -9.85 -1.88
N MET A 91 5.88 -9.15 -0.75
CA MET A 91 4.87 -9.44 0.27
C MET A 91 3.45 -9.27 -0.26
N MET A 92 3.21 -8.21 -1.05
CA MET A 92 1.94 -7.99 -1.73
C MET A 92 1.59 -9.14 -2.68
N VAL A 93 2.53 -9.52 -3.54
CA VAL A 93 2.32 -10.57 -4.56
C VAL A 93 2.10 -11.91 -3.89
N VAL A 94 3.02 -12.34 -3.01
CA VAL A 94 2.95 -13.63 -2.33
C VAL A 94 1.72 -13.71 -1.43
N GLY A 95 1.40 -12.66 -0.68
CA GLY A 95 0.19 -12.59 0.13
C GLY A 95 -1.09 -12.68 -0.70
N THR A 96 -1.15 -11.99 -1.84
CA THR A 96 -2.33 -12.04 -2.72
C THR A 96 -2.52 -13.42 -3.33
N PHE A 97 -1.47 -14.01 -3.91
CA PHE A 97 -1.55 -15.35 -4.49
C PHE A 97 -1.83 -16.43 -3.44
N GLY A 98 -1.23 -16.32 -2.26
CA GLY A 98 -1.51 -17.21 -1.14
C GLY A 98 -2.97 -17.14 -0.70
N ALA A 99 -3.55 -15.94 -0.62
CA ALA A 99 -4.96 -15.76 -0.27
C ALA A 99 -5.89 -16.38 -1.33
N PHE A 100 -5.61 -16.15 -2.62
CA PHE A 100 -6.39 -16.75 -3.71
C PHE A 100 -6.29 -18.28 -3.74
N ALA A 101 -5.10 -18.85 -3.53
CA ALA A 101 -4.92 -20.30 -3.50
C ALA A 101 -5.67 -20.99 -2.34
N ASN A 102 -6.00 -20.23 -1.29
CA ASN A 102 -6.75 -20.71 -0.12
C ASN A 102 -8.23 -20.30 -0.14
N PHE A 103 -8.70 -19.70 -1.24
CA PHE A 103 -10.09 -19.26 -1.41
C PHE A 103 -11.03 -20.41 -1.81
N SER A 104 -10.53 -21.41 -2.55
CA SER A 104 -11.25 -22.64 -2.95
C SER A 104 -11.37 -23.62 -1.80
#